data_AF-A0A2B8B2Z1-F1
#
_entry.id   AF-A0A2B8B2Z1-F1
#
_cell.length_a   1.000
_cell.length_b   1.000
_cell.length_c   1.000
_cell.angle_alpha   90.00
_cell.angle_beta   90.00
_cell.angle_gamma   90.00
#
_symmetry.space_group_name_H-M   'P 1'
#
loop_
_entity.id
_entity.type
_entity.pdbx_description
1 polymer ?
#
loop_
_entity_poly.entity_id
_entity_poly.type
_entity_poly.pdbx_seq_one_letter_code
_entity_poly.pdbx_strand_id
1 'polypeptide(L)'
;MPYDGRRPLDEGGPGNGAEDGRGRRGPVPYGLAEVVGPSMVPTLLPGDRLVVRYGAAVRPGDVVVLRHPMQQDLLVVKRATERRDGGWWVLGDNPYAENDSREFGPVPGELVLARARLRLRPPPGRGQRPGLRLLSWALSAVRPVGSPAGSSAGPVRSLSRRLRAR
;
A
#
# COMPACT_ATOMS: atom_id res chain seq x y z
N MET A 1 -21.98 36.15 69.03
CA MET A 1 -20.69 36.49 68.40
C MET A 1 -20.77 36.14 66.93
N PRO A 2 -20.49 37.11 66.04
CA PRO A 2 -20.74 37.05 64.59
C PRO A 2 -19.54 36.48 63.82
N TYR A 3 -19.72 36.09 62.56
CA TYR A 3 -18.94 36.61 61.43
C TYR A 3 -19.62 36.19 60.12
N ASP A 4 -20.30 37.19 59.54
CA ASP A 4 -20.52 37.34 58.11
C ASP A 4 -19.14 37.46 57.42
N GLY A 5 -18.97 36.75 56.31
CA GLY A 5 -17.69 36.61 55.63
C GLY A 5 -17.90 36.38 54.14
N ARG A 6 -18.57 37.32 53.47
CA ARG A 6 -18.50 37.47 52.01
C ARG A 6 -17.05 37.44 51.53
N ARG A 7 -16.74 36.54 50.61
CA ARG A 7 -15.64 36.69 49.64
C ARG A 7 -16.23 36.55 48.23
N PRO A 8 -16.16 37.59 47.38
CA PRO A 8 -16.30 37.43 45.96
C PRO A 8 -14.92 37.11 45.37
N LEU A 9 -14.82 36.03 44.60
CA LEU A 9 -13.81 35.91 43.56
C LEU A 9 -14.53 35.47 42.29
N ASP A 10 -14.44 36.39 41.35
CA ASP A 10 -14.90 36.33 39.98
C ASP A 10 -13.97 35.43 39.14
N GLU A 11 -14.49 35.05 37.98
CA GLU A 11 -13.79 34.64 36.76
C GLU A 11 -13.00 33.30 36.73
N GLY A 12 -13.56 32.36 35.96
CA GLY A 12 -12.88 31.11 35.60
C GLY A 12 -13.52 30.27 34.50
N GLY A 13 -14.17 30.89 33.50
CA GLY A 13 -14.37 30.35 32.15
C GLY A 13 -15.38 29.19 31.95
N PRO A 14 -16.20 29.21 30.88
CA PRO A 14 -16.93 28.03 30.47
C PRO A 14 -15.92 26.95 30.07
N GLY A 15 -16.01 25.79 30.71
CA GLY A 15 -15.34 24.59 30.26
C GLY A 15 -15.78 24.29 28.84
N ASN A 16 -14.91 24.62 27.87
CA ASN A 16 -14.94 24.11 26.52
C ASN A 16 -14.76 22.59 26.63
N GLY A 17 -15.88 21.90 26.86
CA GLY A 17 -15.99 20.47 26.69
C GLY A 17 -15.57 20.17 25.27
N ALA A 18 -14.38 19.61 25.15
CA ALA A 18 -13.74 19.12 23.95
C ALA A 18 -14.77 18.51 22.97
N GLU A 19 -15.21 19.33 22.01
CA GLU A 19 -15.31 18.84 20.65
C GLU A 19 -13.87 18.60 20.16
N ASP A 20 -13.66 17.44 19.56
CA ASP A 20 -12.56 17.05 18.64
C ASP A 20 -12.05 15.64 18.98
N GLY A 21 -12.17 14.61 18.14
CA GLY A 21 -12.61 14.56 16.77
C GLY A 21 -13.33 13.25 16.50
N ARG A 22 -14.63 13.37 16.27
CA ARG A 22 -15.29 12.49 15.30
C ARG A 22 -14.60 12.79 13.97
N GLY A 23 -13.54 12.03 13.68
CA GLY A 23 -12.68 12.23 12.53
C GLY A 23 -13.54 12.46 11.30
N ARG A 24 -13.52 13.71 10.81
CA ARG A 24 -14.04 14.10 9.50
C ARG A 24 -13.53 13.04 8.54
N ARG A 25 -14.43 12.18 8.05
CA ARG A 25 -14.19 11.39 6.84
C ARG A 25 -14.13 12.40 5.69
N GLY A 26 -12.98 13.07 5.56
CA GLY A 26 -12.61 13.77 4.36
C GLY A 26 -12.62 12.79 3.18
N PRO A 27 -12.70 13.28 1.94
CA PRO A 27 -12.58 12.42 0.77
C PRO A 27 -11.32 11.56 0.93
N VAL A 28 -11.48 10.25 0.83
CA VAL A 28 -10.36 9.30 0.88
C VAL A 28 -9.31 9.76 -0.15
N PRO A 29 -8.12 10.22 0.28
CA PRO A 29 -7.21 10.84 -0.68
C PRO A 29 -6.65 9.71 -1.53
N TYR A 30 -6.98 9.74 -2.82
CA TYR A 30 -6.31 8.92 -3.80
C TYR A 30 -5.18 9.73 -4.42
N GLY A 31 -4.10 9.05 -4.79
CA GLY A 31 -2.96 9.65 -5.50
C GLY A 31 -2.46 8.77 -6.62
N LEU A 32 -1.53 9.31 -7.40
CA LEU A 32 -0.76 8.57 -8.39
C LEU A 32 0.70 8.50 -7.96
N ALA A 33 1.28 7.31 -8.02
CA ALA A 33 2.71 7.08 -7.82
C ALA A 33 3.30 6.40 -9.06
N GLU A 34 4.47 6.83 -9.50
CA GLU A 34 5.20 6.19 -10.58
C GLU A 34 6.24 5.21 -10.01
N VAL A 35 6.34 4.04 -10.64
CA VAL A 35 7.35 3.04 -10.29
C VAL A 35 8.62 3.36 -11.05
N VAL A 36 9.66 3.82 -10.34
CA VAL A 36 10.94 4.21 -10.97
C VAL A 36 11.93 3.04 -11.01
N GLY A 37 12.04 2.28 -9.92
CA GLY A 37 13.06 1.25 -9.76
C GLY A 37 12.57 -0.19 -10.04
N PRO A 38 13.50 -1.15 -10.22
CA PRO A 38 13.18 -2.54 -10.56
C PRO A 38 12.75 -3.40 -9.36
N SER A 39 12.60 -2.82 -8.17
CA SER A 39 12.39 -3.57 -6.93
C SER A 39 11.09 -4.38 -6.86
N MET A 40 10.11 -4.03 -7.68
CA MET A 40 8.80 -4.69 -7.72
C MET A 40 8.62 -5.55 -8.97
N VAL A 41 9.65 -5.75 -9.79
CA VAL A 41 9.63 -6.67 -10.94
C VAL A 41 9.52 -8.12 -10.40
N PRO A 42 8.65 -8.98 -10.95
CA PRO A 42 7.86 -8.82 -12.18
C PRO A 42 6.46 -8.22 -12.00
N THR A 43 6.03 -7.94 -10.76
CA THR A 43 4.67 -7.43 -10.49
C THR A 43 4.45 -6.04 -11.07
N LEU A 44 5.43 -5.15 -10.90
CA LEU A 44 5.43 -3.79 -11.40
C LEU A 44 6.71 -3.54 -12.19
N LEU A 45 6.55 -3.00 -13.38
CA LEU A 45 7.66 -2.61 -14.23
C LEU A 45 7.97 -1.12 -14.02
N PRO A 46 9.23 -0.70 -14.22
CA PRO A 46 9.56 0.72 -14.29
C PRO A 46 8.67 1.45 -15.32
N GLY A 47 8.15 2.61 -14.93
CA GLY A 47 7.20 3.40 -15.71
C GLY A 47 5.72 3.03 -15.50
N ASP A 48 5.42 1.96 -14.75
CA ASP A 48 4.04 1.70 -14.31
C ASP A 48 3.56 2.80 -13.36
N ARG A 49 2.29 3.16 -13.47
CA ARG A 49 1.62 4.09 -12.55
C ARG A 49 0.71 3.34 -11.61
N LEU A 50 0.71 3.72 -10.34
CA LEU A 50 -0.12 3.14 -9.30
C LEU A 50 -1.16 4.13 -8.84
N VAL A 51 -2.42 3.71 -8.83
CA VAL A 51 -3.47 4.40 -8.08
C VAL A 51 -3.33 3.96 -6.62
N VAL A 52 -2.99 4.89 -5.75
CA VAL A 52 -2.77 4.63 -4.32
C VAL A 52 -3.85 5.29 -3.48
N ARG A 53 -4.16 4.69 -2.33
CA ARG A 53 -5.10 5.24 -1.34
C ARG A 53 -4.33 5.56 -0.06
N TYR A 54 -4.31 6.82 0.32
CA TYR A 54 -3.69 7.29 1.57
C TYR A 54 -4.56 6.91 2.77
N GLY A 55 -3.92 6.63 3.91
CA GLY A 55 -4.60 6.27 5.16
C GLY A 55 -5.40 4.96 5.11
N ALA A 56 -5.20 4.14 4.07
CA ALA A 56 -5.85 2.84 3.97
C ALA A 56 -5.19 1.82 4.91
N ALA A 57 -6.01 0.97 5.54
CA ALA A 57 -5.50 -0.17 6.29
C ALA A 57 -4.71 -1.11 5.36
N VAL A 58 -3.45 -1.35 5.73
CA VAL A 58 -2.51 -2.24 5.05
C VAL A 58 -2.69 -3.66 5.56
N ARG A 59 -2.59 -4.64 4.66
CA ARG A 59 -2.63 -6.06 4.96
C ARG A 59 -1.41 -6.78 4.38
N PRO A 60 -1.05 -7.95 4.91
CA PRO A 60 -0.09 -8.84 4.25
C PRO A 60 -0.44 -9.04 2.77
N GLY A 61 0.56 -8.92 1.92
CA GLY A 61 0.44 -9.00 0.46
C GLY A 61 0.17 -7.68 -0.25
N ASP A 62 -0.17 -6.60 0.46
CA ASP A 62 -0.42 -5.31 -0.18
C ASP A 62 0.88 -4.68 -0.69
N VAL A 63 0.80 -4.03 -1.85
CA VAL A 63 1.87 -3.14 -2.31
C VAL A 63 1.63 -1.77 -1.71
N VAL A 64 2.67 -1.19 -1.11
CA VAL A 64 2.60 0.05 -0.35
C VAL A 64 3.65 1.04 -0.84
N VAL A 65 3.31 2.32 -0.72
CA VAL A 65 4.26 3.44 -0.85
C VAL A 65 4.66 3.84 0.55
N LEU A 66 5.96 3.87 0.83
CA LEU A 66 6.51 4.23 2.13
C LEU A 66 7.69 5.20 2.00
N ARG A 67 7.92 5.98 3.06
CA ARG A 67 9.16 6.75 3.24
C ARG A 67 10.27 5.83 3.71
N HIS A 68 11.44 5.95 3.09
CA HIS A 68 12.57 5.11 3.44
C HIS A 68 13.06 5.43 4.87
N PRO A 69 13.21 4.44 5.78
CA PRO A 69 13.56 4.70 7.18
C PRO A 69 14.87 5.45 7.40
N MET A 70 15.87 5.20 6.54
CA MET A 70 17.19 5.84 6.62
C MET A 70 17.35 7.02 5.63
N GLN A 71 16.37 7.25 4.74
CA GLN A 71 16.42 8.28 3.69
C GLN A 71 15.04 8.93 3.55
N GLN A 72 14.67 9.81 4.48
CA GLN A 72 13.28 10.24 4.68
C GLN A 72 12.64 10.99 3.49
N ASP A 73 13.47 11.53 2.60
CA ASP A 73 13.04 12.19 1.35
C ASP A 73 12.79 11.20 0.20
N LEU A 74 13.19 9.94 0.37
CA LEU A 74 13.03 8.88 -0.64
C LEU A 74 11.73 8.11 -0.40
N LEU A 75 10.83 8.15 -1.39
CA LEU A 75 9.67 7.27 -1.44
C LEU A 75 10.00 5.99 -2.20
N VAL A 76 9.65 4.85 -1.61
CA VAL A 76 9.84 3.54 -2.23
C VAL A 76 8.53 2.76 -2.27
N VAL A 77 8.40 1.92 -3.30
CA VAL A 77 7.28 0.99 -3.45
C VAL A 77 7.78 -0.39 -3.08
N LYS A 78 7.13 -1.03 -2.10
CA LYS A 78 7.46 -2.38 -1.62
C LYS A 78 6.19 -3.19 -1.35
N ARG A 79 6.31 -4.50 -1.19
CA ARG A 79 5.22 -5.36 -0.73
C ARG A 79 5.30 -5.54 0.78
N ALA A 80 4.22 -5.21 1.49
CA ALA A 80 4.06 -5.54 2.89
C ALA A 80 3.82 -7.04 3.02
N THR A 81 4.76 -7.80 3.58
CA THR A 81 4.63 -9.26 3.66
C THR A 81 4.01 -9.70 4.97
N GLU A 82 4.33 -9.03 6.07
CA GLU A 82 3.79 -9.34 7.40
C GLU A 82 3.95 -8.18 8.38
N ARG A 83 3.20 -8.23 9.49
CA ARG A 83 3.33 -7.31 10.60
C ARG A 83 4.24 -7.94 11.66
N ARG A 84 5.27 -7.21 12.09
CA ARG A 84 6.20 -7.61 13.17
C ARG A 84 6.19 -6.54 14.27
N ASP A 85 6.88 -6.83 15.37
CA ASP A 85 7.15 -5.82 16.39
C ASP A 85 7.88 -4.62 15.77
N GLY A 86 7.38 -3.42 16.06
CA GLY A 86 7.90 -2.17 15.52
C GLY A 86 7.41 -1.78 14.12
N GLY A 87 6.76 -2.66 13.34
CA GLY A 87 6.46 -2.26 11.97
C GLY A 87 5.91 -3.30 11.00
N TRP A 88 5.77 -2.85 9.75
CA TRP A 88 5.58 -3.71 8.59
C TRP A 88 6.92 -4.25 8.11
N TRP A 89 7.02 -5.56 7.97
CA TRP A 89 8.10 -6.16 7.19
C TRP A 89 7.75 -6.01 5.71
N VAL A 90 8.60 -5.32 4.96
CA VAL A 90 8.38 -5.01 3.55
C VAL A 90 9.50 -5.57 2.69
N LEU A 91 9.14 -6.24 1.60
CA LEU A 91 10.09 -6.84 0.66
C LEU A 91 9.86 -6.31 -0.75
N GLY A 92 10.94 -6.24 -1.53
CA GLY A 92 10.82 -6.14 -2.99
C GLY A 92 10.37 -7.48 -3.57
N ASP A 93 9.57 -7.46 -4.64
CA ASP A 93 9.24 -8.68 -5.40
C ASP A 93 10.43 -9.16 -6.24
N ASN A 94 11.37 -8.26 -6.55
CA ASN A 94 12.61 -8.59 -7.21
C ASN A 94 13.66 -8.97 -6.15
N PRO A 95 14.06 -10.25 -6.03
CA PRO A 95 15.01 -10.69 -5.01
C PRO A 95 16.42 -10.11 -5.22
N TYR A 96 16.74 -9.70 -6.45
CA TYR A 96 18.02 -9.07 -6.83
C TYR A 96 18.05 -7.57 -6.55
N ALA A 97 16.90 -6.96 -6.22
CA ALA A 97 16.87 -5.59 -5.79
C ALA A 97 17.12 -5.53 -4.28
N GLU A 98 18.14 -4.76 -3.92
CA GLU A 98 18.47 -4.42 -2.54
C GLU A 98 17.49 -3.36 -2.01
N ASN A 99 17.73 -2.90 -0.78
CA ASN A 99 17.00 -1.84 -0.11
C ASN A 99 15.57 -2.20 0.33
N ASP A 100 15.42 -3.23 1.16
CA ASP A 100 14.16 -3.59 1.82
C ASP A 100 14.35 -3.98 3.31
N SER A 101 13.31 -4.53 3.96
CA SER A 101 13.38 -4.85 5.39
C SER A 101 14.49 -5.81 5.79
N ARG A 102 15.10 -6.55 4.85
CA ARG A 102 16.31 -7.35 5.12
C ARG A 102 17.48 -6.48 5.58
N GLU A 103 17.53 -5.22 5.17
CA GLU A 103 18.61 -4.29 5.51
C GLU A 103 18.23 -3.34 6.65
N PHE A 104 17.05 -2.71 6.56
CA PHE A 104 16.64 -1.68 7.53
C PHE A 104 15.63 -2.17 8.58
N GLY A 105 15.23 -3.44 8.55
CA GLY A 105 14.30 -4.01 9.51
C GLY A 105 12.83 -3.62 9.28
N PRO A 106 11.95 -3.77 10.30
CA PRO A 106 10.54 -3.45 10.18
C PRO A 106 10.31 -1.94 10.03
N VAL A 107 9.39 -1.55 9.14
CA VAL A 107 9.04 -0.15 8.85
C VAL A 107 7.88 0.31 9.75
N PRO A 108 8.06 1.36 10.57
CA PRO A 108 6.98 1.92 11.37
C PRO A 108 5.75 2.31 10.53
N GLY A 109 4.56 2.19 11.13
CA GLY A 109 3.30 2.38 10.40
C GLY A 109 3.14 3.78 9.83
N GLU A 110 3.69 4.78 10.51
CA GLU A 110 3.70 6.18 10.13
C GLU A 110 4.52 6.46 8.87
N LEU A 111 5.51 5.62 8.55
CA LEU A 111 6.28 5.74 7.31
C LEU A 111 5.54 5.11 6.12
N VAL A 112 4.51 4.30 6.37
CA VAL A 112 3.67 3.69 5.32
C VAL A 112 2.56 4.65 4.93
N LEU A 113 2.76 5.35 3.81
CA LEU A 113 1.91 6.48 3.41
C LEU A 113 0.61 6.03 2.73
N ALA A 114 0.71 5.05 1.84
CA ALA A 114 -0.41 4.67 0.98
C ALA A 114 -0.36 3.21 0.55
N ARG A 115 -1.55 2.67 0.25
CA ARG A 115 -1.73 1.33 -0.32
C ARG A 115 -2.06 1.44 -1.80
N ALA A 116 -1.36 0.69 -2.65
CA ALA A 116 -1.69 0.57 -4.06
C ALA A 116 -3.00 -0.22 -4.26
N ARG A 117 -3.81 0.22 -5.22
CA ARG A 117 -5.11 -0.38 -5.58
C ARG A 117 -5.12 -0.90 -7.00
N LEU A 118 -4.63 -0.10 -7.93
CA LEU A 118 -4.61 -0.42 -9.35
C LEU A 118 -3.23 -0.10 -9.91
N ARG A 119 -2.74 -0.97 -10.77
CA ARG A 119 -1.63 -0.70 -11.68
C ARG A 119 -2.22 -0.17 -12.97
N LEU A 120 -1.56 0.81 -13.57
CA LEU A 120 -1.86 1.41 -14.86
C LEU A 120 -0.58 1.41 -15.68
N ARG A 121 -0.56 0.69 -16.81
CA ARG A 121 0.57 0.78 -17.75
C ARG A 121 0.44 2.02 -18.62
N PRO A 122 1.54 2.65 -19.04
CA PRO A 122 1.47 3.74 -20.00
C PRO A 122 0.80 3.28 -21.32
N PRO A 123 0.00 4.13 -21.98
CA PRO A 123 -0.56 3.80 -23.28
C PRO A 123 0.57 3.65 -24.31
N PRO A 124 0.46 2.70 -25.27
CA PRO A 124 1.37 2.67 -26.40
C PRO A 124 1.31 4.03 -27.12
N GLY A 125 2.48 4.56 -27.52
CA GLY A 125 2.62 5.91 -28.05
C GLY A 125 1.62 6.25 -29.17
N ARG A 126 1.28 7.54 -29.29
CA ARG A 126 0.25 8.12 -30.19
C ARG A 126 0.38 7.80 -31.69
N GLY A 127 1.36 7.03 -32.12
CA GLY A 127 1.55 6.60 -33.51
C GLY A 127 1.23 5.12 -33.70
N GLN A 128 0.02 4.83 -34.22
CA GLN A 128 -0.41 3.62 -34.98
C GLN A 128 -1.49 2.70 -34.35
N ARG A 129 -2.77 2.98 -34.70
CA ARG A 129 -3.89 2.04 -35.04
C ARG A 129 -4.49 1.12 -33.93
N PRO A 130 -5.55 0.35 -34.25
CA PRO A 130 -6.99 0.64 -34.28
C PRO A 130 -7.71 0.37 -32.92
N GLY A 131 -8.94 0.86 -32.75
CA GLY A 131 -9.67 0.93 -31.46
C GLY A 131 -9.77 -0.36 -30.62
N LEU A 132 -9.75 -1.54 -31.24
CA LEU A 132 -9.80 -2.83 -30.53
C LEU A 132 -8.51 -3.15 -29.73
N ARG A 133 -7.35 -2.60 -30.13
CA ARG A 133 -6.07 -2.77 -29.39
C ARG A 133 -5.98 -1.85 -28.17
N LEU A 134 -6.70 -0.72 -28.17
CA LEU A 134 -6.86 0.13 -26.98
C LEU A 134 -7.71 -0.57 -25.91
N LEU A 135 -8.73 -1.33 -26.32
CA LEU A 135 -9.55 -2.10 -25.39
C LEU A 135 -8.75 -3.24 -24.75
N SER A 136 -7.97 -3.99 -25.53
CA SER A 136 -7.09 -5.04 -24.99
C SER A 136 -5.93 -4.49 -24.16
N TRP A 137 -5.40 -3.30 -24.51
CA TRP A 137 -4.48 -2.56 -23.64
C TRP A 137 -5.18 -2.17 -22.32
N ALA A 138 -6.35 -1.54 -22.36
CA ALA A 138 -7.06 -1.08 -21.16
C ALA A 138 -7.37 -2.26 -20.21
N LEU A 139 -7.85 -3.38 -20.76
CA LEU A 139 -8.13 -4.61 -20.00
C LEU A 139 -6.87 -5.25 -19.40
N SER A 140 -5.70 -5.06 -20.02
CA SER A 140 -4.44 -5.63 -19.53
C SER A 140 -3.62 -4.64 -18.68
N ALA A 141 -3.88 -3.33 -18.83
CA ALA A 141 -3.20 -2.24 -18.17
C ALA A 141 -3.74 -2.00 -16.77
N VAL A 142 -5.05 -2.17 -16.55
CA VAL A 142 -5.71 -2.02 -15.24
C VAL A 142 -5.76 -3.36 -14.53
N ARG A 143 -4.74 -3.65 -13.72
CA ARG A 143 -4.71 -4.88 -12.91
C ARG A 143 -4.80 -4.52 -11.43
N PRO A 144 -5.68 -5.18 -10.64
CA PRO A 144 -5.70 -4.98 -9.20
C PRO A 144 -4.35 -5.37 -8.63
N VAL A 145 -3.78 -4.47 -7.84
CA VAL A 145 -2.52 -4.73 -7.13
C VAL A 145 -2.90 -5.34 -5.79
N GLY A 146 -3.11 -6.66 -5.80
CA GLY A 146 -3.39 -7.45 -4.63
C GLY A 146 -2.81 -8.85 -4.82
N SER A 147 -2.45 -9.49 -3.71
CA SER A 147 -2.04 -10.90 -3.75
C SER A 147 -3.14 -11.76 -4.39
N PRO A 148 -2.77 -12.82 -5.13
CA PRO A 148 -3.71 -13.91 -5.37
C PRO A 148 -4.13 -14.43 -4.00
N ALA A 149 -5.37 -14.13 -3.60
CA ALA A 149 -5.99 -14.81 -2.48
C ALA A 149 -6.06 -16.30 -2.86
N GLY A 150 -5.28 -17.13 -2.17
CA GLY A 150 -5.39 -18.60 -2.15
C GLY A 150 -5.74 -19.27 -3.48
N SER A 151 -4.77 -19.49 -4.36
CA SER A 151 -4.83 -20.71 -5.16
C SER A 151 -4.27 -21.82 -4.29
N SER A 152 -5.17 -22.54 -3.62
CA SER A 152 -4.92 -23.92 -3.22
C SER A 152 -4.51 -24.67 -4.48
N ALA A 153 -3.20 -24.91 -4.63
CA ALA A 153 -2.70 -25.92 -5.54
C ALA A 153 -3.32 -27.25 -5.10
N GLY A 154 -4.38 -27.66 -5.79
CA GLY A 154 -4.90 -29.02 -5.66
C GLY A 154 -3.76 -30.01 -5.96
N PRO A 155 -3.74 -31.17 -5.30
CA PRO A 155 -2.68 -32.14 -5.51
C PRO A 155 -2.67 -32.55 -6.98
N VAL A 156 -1.55 -32.31 -7.65
CA VAL A 156 -1.26 -32.86 -8.97
C VAL A 156 -1.26 -34.38 -8.84
N ARG A 157 -2.40 -35.01 -9.17
CA ARG A 157 -2.47 -36.44 -9.41
C ARG A 157 -1.60 -36.73 -10.64
N SER A 158 -0.41 -37.23 -10.37
CA SER A 158 0.45 -37.92 -11.33
C SER A 158 -0.34 -39.07 -11.95
N LEU A 159 -0.80 -38.90 -13.18
CA LEU A 159 -1.31 -39.99 -14.01
C LEU A 159 -0.11 -40.62 -14.72
N SER A 160 0.55 -41.55 -14.03
CA SER A 160 1.55 -42.43 -14.64
C SER A 160 0.80 -43.47 -15.50
N ARG A 161 0.57 -43.13 -16.76
CA ARG A 161 0.06 -44.07 -17.77
C ARG A 161 1.18 -45.05 -18.12
N ARG A 162 1.23 -46.20 -17.42
CA ARG A 162 2.07 -47.34 -17.81
C ARG A 162 1.49 -47.95 -19.09
N LEU A 163 2.12 -47.69 -20.23
CA LEU A 163 1.95 -48.49 -21.43
C LEU A 163 2.90 -49.68 -21.31
N ARG A 164 2.33 -50.85 -21.08
CA ARG A 164 3.00 -52.14 -21.15
C ARG A 164 2.68 -52.69 -22.55
N ALA A 165 3.67 -52.72 -23.44
CA ALA A 165 3.59 -53.50 -24.67
C ALA A 165 4.10 -54.92 -24.37
N ARG A 166 3.42 -55.90 -24.98
CA ARG A 166 3.70 -57.33 -24.94
C ARG A 166 4.64 -57.71 -26.08
#